data_AF-A0A2J6HX81-F1
#
_entry.id   AF-A0A2J6HX81-F1
#
_cell.length_a   1.000
_cell.length_b   1.000
_cell.length_c   1.000
_cell.angle_alpha   90.00
_cell.angle_beta   90.00
_cell.angle_gamma   90.00
#
_symmetry.space_group_name_H-M   'P 1'
#
loop_
_entity.id
_entity.type
_entity.pdbx_description
1 polymer ?
#
loop_
_entity_poly.entity_id
_entity_poly.type
_entity_poly.pdbx_seq_one_letter_code
_entity_poly.pdbx_strand_id
1 'polypeptide(L)'
;MKTDIINNIIDLRAAVSFLGEKKSWWNSNFHDSSSVDFLTYIFPKALNTQFLCSCISTRNYIDNEVGANYYHLFRLPMTVEEQISNTAKVANIKLYKREEEALLLLKTKTRELFSDGKGGPKNIGSIDEINEDIIQAFSVEYLSAFQNDYKVHPYLI
;
A
#
# COMPACT_ATOMS: atom_id res chain seq x y z
N MET A 1 8.65 -15.39 6.78
CA MET A 1 7.57 -14.55 7.33
C MET A 1 6.25 -15.31 7.24
N LYS A 2 5.30 -15.11 8.15
CA LYS A 2 4.00 -15.79 8.11
C LYS A 2 3.21 -15.36 6.87
N THR A 3 2.54 -16.29 6.20
CA THR A 3 1.73 -16.03 5.00
C THR A 3 0.69 -14.94 5.23
N ASP A 4 0.09 -14.89 6.43
CA ASP A 4 -0.91 -13.87 6.80
C ASP A 4 -0.35 -12.45 6.77
N ILE A 5 0.92 -12.26 7.14
CA ILE A 5 1.58 -10.94 7.10
C ILE A 5 1.77 -10.50 5.65
N ILE A 6 2.18 -11.41 4.74
CA ILE A 6 2.31 -11.10 3.31
C ILE A 6 0.96 -10.69 2.72
N ASN A 7 -0.10 -11.44 3.02
CA ASN A 7 -1.45 -11.11 2.55
C ASN A 7 -1.91 -9.75 3.09
N ASN A 8 -1.63 -9.46 4.36
CA ASN A 8 -1.92 -8.15 4.95
C ASN A 8 -1.17 -7.00 4.25
N ILE A 9 0.10 -7.19 3.87
CA ILE A 9 0.85 -6.19 3.12
C ILE A 9 0.24 -5.98 1.73
N ILE A 10 -0.17 -7.06 1.04
CA ILE A 10 -0.83 -6.97 -0.26
C ILE A 10 -2.15 -6.20 -0.15
N ASP A 11 -2.99 -6.53 0.83
CA ASP A 11 -4.23 -5.82 1.10
C ASP A 11 -3.99 -4.33 1.34
N LEU A 12 -3.01 -4.00 2.18
CA LEU A 12 -2.64 -2.62 2.49
C LEU A 12 -2.16 -1.89 1.23
N ARG A 13 -1.27 -2.49 0.42
CA ARG A 13 -0.81 -1.90 -0.84
C ARG A 13 -1.98 -1.64 -1.80
N ALA A 14 -2.93 -2.56 -1.89
CA ALA A 14 -4.10 -2.41 -2.75
C ALA A 14 -4.98 -1.24 -2.29
N ALA A 15 -5.29 -1.17 -0.99
CA ALA A 15 -6.11 -0.09 -0.44
C ALA A 15 -5.42 1.28 -0.50
N VAL A 16 -4.15 1.37 -0.09
CA VAL A 16 -3.39 2.62 -0.04
C VAL A 16 -3.09 3.16 -1.45
N SER A 17 -2.75 2.29 -2.41
CA SER A 17 -2.56 2.74 -3.79
C SER A 17 -3.86 3.28 -4.38
N PHE A 18 -5.00 2.61 -4.17
CA PHE A 18 -6.32 3.08 -4.60
C PHE A 18 -6.71 4.41 -3.96
N LEU A 19 -6.63 4.51 -2.63
CA LEU A 19 -7.03 5.70 -1.89
C LEU A 19 -6.18 6.91 -2.27
N GLY A 20 -4.87 6.74 -2.41
CA GLY A 20 -4.03 7.85 -2.79
C GLY A 20 -4.18 8.27 -4.26
N GLU A 21 -4.62 7.41 -5.19
CA GLU A 21 -5.07 7.90 -6.51
C GLU A 21 -6.38 8.69 -6.36
N LYS A 22 -7.35 8.19 -5.57
CA LYS A 22 -8.63 8.89 -5.35
C LYS A 22 -8.50 10.25 -4.65
N LYS A 23 -7.49 10.41 -3.78
CA LYS A 23 -7.16 11.69 -3.12
C LYS A 23 -6.13 12.52 -3.89
N SER A 24 -5.73 12.12 -5.09
CA SER A 24 -4.70 12.80 -5.90
C SER A 24 -3.36 12.95 -5.17
N TRP A 25 -3.02 12.00 -4.30
CA TRP A 25 -1.70 11.91 -3.67
C TRP A 25 -0.67 11.35 -4.64
N TRP A 26 -1.05 10.36 -5.44
CA TRP A 26 -0.19 9.77 -6.48
C TRP A 26 -0.52 10.42 -7.83
N ASN A 27 0.49 10.68 -8.64
CA ASN A 27 0.29 11.15 -10.01
C ASN A 27 0.11 9.96 -10.97
N SER A 28 -0.88 9.10 -10.69
CA SER A 28 -1.22 7.94 -11.52
C SER A 28 -2.72 7.64 -11.49
N ASN A 29 -3.20 6.93 -12.50
CA ASN A 29 -4.62 6.59 -12.70
C ASN A 29 -4.79 5.09 -13.01
N PHE A 30 -4.08 4.20 -12.31
CA PHE A 30 -4.17 2.75 -12.54
C PHE A 30 -5.52 2.16 -12.11
N HIS A 31 -6.26 2.81 -11.22
CA HIS A 31 -7.57 2.36 -10.74
C HIS A 31 -8.76 2.86 -11.57
N ASP A 32 -8.51 3.63 -12.63
CA ASP A 32 -9.54 4.05 -13.59
C ASP A 32 -9.90 2.92 -14.56
N SER A 33 -11.17 2.89 -15.00
CA SER A 33 -11.68 1.79 -15.85
C SER A 33 -10.91 1.65 -17.16
N SER A 34 -10.56 2.77 -17.81
CA SER A 34 -9.78 2.76 -19.05
C SER A 34 -8.39 2.16 -18.87
N SER A 35 -7.72 2.43 -17.74
CA SER A 35 -6.41 1.85 -17.41
C SER A 35 -6.52 0.35 -17.14
N VAL A 36 -7.57 -0.08 -16.43
CA VAL A 36 -7.84 -1.51 -16.17
C VAL A 36 -8.08 -2.26 -17.49
N ASP A 37 -8.91 -1.71 -18.38
CA ASP A 37 -9.20 -2.30 -19.69
C ASP A 37 -7.95 -2.36 -20.56
N PHE A 38 -7.17 -1.28 -20.59
CA PHE A 38 -5.90 -1.23 -21.33
C PHE A 38 -4.90 -2.29 -20.84
N LEU A 39 -4.68 -2.40 -19.53
CA LEU A 39 -3.75 -3.39 -18.98
C LEU A 39 -4.23 -4.81 -19.21
N THR A 40 -5.54 -5.06 -19.12
CA THR A 40 -6.13 -6.36 -19.42
C THR A 40 -5.93 -6.74 -20.89
N TYR A 41 -6.04 -5.77 -21.80
CA TYR A 41 -5.83 -5.97 -23.23
C TYR A 41 -4.35 -6.25 -23.58
N ILE A 42 -3.42 -5.48 -23.02
CA ILE A 42 -1.99 -5.61 -23.32
C ILE A 42 -1.36 -6.82 -22.61
N PHE A 43 -1.83 -7.15 -21.40
CA PHE A 43 -1.30 -8.24 -20.60
C PHE A 43 -2.37 -9.28 -20.23
N PRO A 44 -3.01 -9.94 -21.22
CA PRO A 44 -4.20 -10.76 -21.00
C PRO A 44 -3.93 -12.04 -20.17
N LYS A 45 -2.66 -12.44 -20.04
CA LYS A 45 -2.24 -13.62 -19.27
C LYS A 45 -1.64 -13.27 -17.91
N ALA A 46 -1.40 -11.98 -17.64
CA ALA A 46 -0.79 -11.55 -16.38
C ALA A 46 -1.89 -11.13 -15.40
N LEU A 47 -2.04 -11.92 -14.34
CA LEU A 47 -2.95 -11.59 -13.25
C LEU A 47 -2.42 -10.41 -12.46
N ASN A 48 -3.33 -9.60 -11.92
CA ASN A 48 -3.04 -8.49 -11.01
C ASN A 48 -2.08 -7.43 -11.57
N THR A 49 -1.97 -7.30 -12.89
CA THR A 49 -1.10 -6.30 -13.55
C THR A 49 -1.39 -4.88 -13.07
N GLN A 50 -2.66 -4.54 -12.90
CA GLN A 50 -3.09 -3.23 -12.39
C GLN A 50 -2.54 -2.93 -10.99
N PHE A 51 -2.63 -3.90 -10.07
CA PHE A 51 -2.06 -3.79 -8.72
C PHE A 51 -0.54 -3.65 -8.74
N LEU A 52 0.15 -4.43 -9.58
CA LEU A 52 1.62 -4.38 -9.67
C LEU A 52 2.08 -3.01 -10.19
N CYS A 53 1.44 -2.50 -11.24
CA CYS A 53 1.76 -1.19 -11.79
C CYS A 53 1.45 -0.05 -10.81
N SER A 54 0.31 -0.11 -10.11
CA SER A 54 -0.01 0.88 -9.07
C SER A 54 1.03 0.89 -7.96
N CYS A 55 1.47 -0.28 -7.49
CA CYS A 55 2.52 -0.39 -6.48
C CYS A 55 3.85 0.21 -6.92
N ILE A 56 4.27 -0.03 -8.18
CA ILE A 56 5.51 0.52 -8.73
C ILE A 56 5.44 2.05 -8.81
N SER A 57 4.31 2.58 -9.26
CA SER A 57 4.08 4.03 -9.33
C SER A 57 4.09 4.67 -7.94
N THR A 58 3.32 4.12 -7.00
CA THR A 58 3.28 4.60 -5.62
C THR A 58 4.64 4.49 -4.92
N ARG A 59 5.42 3.44 -5.21
CA ARG A 59 6.80 3.31 -4.73
C ARG A 59 7.65 4.51 -5.14
N ASN A 60 7.68 4.84 -6.43
CA ASN A 60 8.48 5.95 -6.96
C ASN A 60 8.11 7.27 -6.26
N TYR A 61 6.81 7.54 -6.10
CA TYR A 61 6.35 8.70 -5.36
C TYR A 61 6.89 8.74 -3.93
N ILE A 62 6.71 7.66 -3.15
CA ILE A 62 7.12 7.64 -1.74
C ILE A 62 8.64 7.68 -1.58
N ASP A 63 9.39 7.07 -2.50
CA ASP A 63 10.86 7.13 -2.50
C ASP A 63 11.37 8.57 -2.55
N ASN A 64 10.69 9.46 -3.27
CA ASN A 64 11.06 10.88 -3.36
C ASN A 64 10.77 11.65 -2.06
N GLU A 65 9.76 11.22 -1.29
CA GLU A 65 9.36 11.88 -0.05
C GLU A 65 10.16 11.40 1.16
N VAL A 66 10.43 10.09 1.24
CA VAL A 66 11.10 9.46 2.39
C VAL A 66 12.62 9.37 2.17
N GLY A 67 13.05 9.16 0.93
CA GLY A 67 14.43 8.85 0.57
C GLY A 67 14.66 7.35 0.36
N ALA A 68 15.53 7.02 -0.59
CA ALA A 68 15.72 5.66 -1.10
C ALA A 68 16.34 4.64 -0.10
N ASN A 69 16.89 5.10 1.02
CA ASN A 69 17.58 4.27 2.01
C ASN A 69 16.65 3.72 3.11
N TYR A 70 15.38 4.14 3.12
CA TYR A 70 14.40 3.68 4.10
C TYR A 70 13.42 2.69 3.46
N TYR A 71 12.87 1.81 4.29
CA TYR A 71 11.82 0.91 3.88
C TYR A 71 10.45 1.52 4.17
N HIS A 72 9.46 1.26 3.33
CA HIS A 72 8.09 1.71 3.53
C HIS A 72 7.14 0.67 2.93
N LEU A 73 5.83 0.88 3.06
CA LEU A 73 4.83 -0.11 2.64
C LEU A 73 5.05 -0.63 1.21
N PHE A 74 5.56 0.20 0.30
CA PHE A 74 5.77 -0.13 -1.12
C PHE A 74 7.23 -0.51 -1.45
N ARG A 75 8.16 -0.43 -0.50
CA ARG A 75 9.57 -0.86 -0.63
C ARG A 75 10.00 -1.55 0.66
N LEU A 76 10.05 -2.87 0.62
CA LEU A 76 10.52 -3.72 1.72
C LEU A 76 11.82 -4.45 1.31
N PRO A 77 12.52 -5.14 2.23
CA PRO A 77 13.67 -5.96 1.89
C PRO A 77 13.37 -6.92 0.74
N MET A 78 14.37 -7.18 -0.10
CA MET A 78 14.21 -8.00 -1.31
C MET A 78 13.53 -9.35 -1.02
N THR A 79 13.90 -10.01 0.08
CA THR A 79 13.32 -11.29 0.49
C THR A 79 11.81 -11.20 0.76
N VAL A 80 11.33 -10.07 1.26
CA VAL A 80 9.90 -9.80 1.49
C VAL A 80 9.20 -9.43 0.17
N GLU A 81 9.84 -8.62 -0.68
CA GLU A 81 9.32 -8.27 -2.01
C GLU A 81 9.15 -9.49 -2.91
N GLU A 82 10.08 -10.45 -2.85
CA GLU A 82 9.96 -11.73 -3.57
C GLU A 82 8.75 -12.53 -3.09
N GLN A 83 8.52 -12.59 -1.78
CA GLN A 83 7.34 -13.25 -1.22
C GLN A 83 6.05 -12.57 -1.64
N ILE A 84 6.00 -11.23 -1.61
CA ILE A 84 4.86 -10.46 -2.08
C ILE A 84 4.60 -10.72 -3.57
N SER A 85 5.64 -10.68 -4.40
CA SER A 85 5.53 -10.91 -5.85
C SER A 85 4.99 -12.31 -6.16
N ASN A 86 5.52 -13.34 -5.50
CA ASN A 86 5.08 -14.72 -5.72
C ASN A 86 3.63 -14.94 -5.27
N THR A 87 3.24 -14.40 -4.12
CA THR A 87 1.85 -14.47 -3.64
C THR A 87 0.91 -13.67 -4.53
N ALA A 88 1.29 -12.46 -4.94
CA ALA A 88 0.46 -11.58 -5.76
C ALA A 88 0.18 -12.15 -7.17
N LYS A 89 1.01 -13.05 -7.70
CA LYS A 89 0.75 -13.69 -9.01
C LYS A 89 -0.48 -14.60 -9.00
N VAL A 90 -0.84 -15.15 -7.85
CA VAL A 90 -1.92 -16.16 -7.72
C VAL A 90 -3.03 -15.74 -6.75
N ALA A 91 -2.81 -14.68 -5.96
CA ALA A 91 -3.80 -14.15 -5.04
C ALA A 91 -4.98 -13.49 -5.76
N ASN A 92 -6.18 -13.63 -5.19
CA ASN A 92 -7.34 -12.85 -5.58
C ASN A 92 -7.29 -11.48 -4.91
N ILE A 93 -6.56 -10.53 -5.52
CA ILE A 93 -6.38 -9.19 -4.96
C ILE A 93 -7.65 -8.37 -5.16
N LYS A 94 -8.16 -7.79 -4.08
CA LYS A 94 -9.37 -6.96 -4.14
C LYS A 94 -9.13 -5.70 -4.97
N LEU A 95 -9.97 -5.49 -5.97
CA LEU A 95 -10.05 -4.23 -6.71
C LEU A 95 -11.10 -3.33 -6.06
N TYR A 96 -10.66 -2.21 -5.52
CA TYR A 96 -11.54 -1.24 -4.88
C TYR A 96 -12.20 -0.36 -5.94
N LYS A 97 -13.50 -0.11 -5.75
CA LYS A 97 -14.29 0.81 -6.59
C LYS A 97 -14.73 2.05 -5.84
N ARG A 98 -14.81 1.95 -4.51
CA ARG A 98 -15.36 2.95 -3.60
C ARG A 98 -14.39 3.22 -2.47
N GLU A 99 -14.27 4.48 -2.07
CA GLU A 99 -13.38 4.94 -1.01
C GLU A 99 -13.68 4.22 0.31
N GLU A 100 -14.95 4.06 0.65
CA GLU A 100 -15.39 3.49 1.93
C GLU A 100 -14.93 2.04 2.10
N GLU A 101 -14.82 1.28 1.01
CA GLU A 101 -14.38 -0.12 1.05
C GLU A 101 -12.89 -0.25 1.38
N ALA A 102 -12.07 0.67 0.87
CA ALA A 102 -10.65 0.70 1.14
C ALA A 102 -10.37 1.26 2.53
N LEU A 103 -11.08 2.31 2.94
CA LEU A 103 -11.02 2.85 4.31
C LEU A 103 -11.46 1.81 5.35
N LEU A 104 -12.50 1.01 5.05
CA LEU A 104 -12.94 -0.06 5.93
C LEU A 104 -11.85 -1.12 6.11
N LEU A 105 -11.12 -1.49 5.06
CA LEU A 105 -9.98 -2.39 5.19
C LEU A 105 -8.94 -1.82 6.15
N LEU A 106 -8.52 -0.56 5.96
CA LEU A 106 -7.54 0.06 6.86
C LEU A 106 -8.06 0.06 8.31
N LYS A 107 -9.32 0.45 8.53
CA LYS A 107 -9.97 0.46 9.85
C LYS A 107 -10.03 -0.91 10.52
N THR A 108 -10.22 -2.00 9.75
CA THR A 108 -10.20 -3.35 10.32
C THR A 108 -8.80 -3.79 10.78
N LYS A 109 -7.75 -3.16 10.25
CA LYS A 109 -6.35 -3.49 10.55
C LYS A 109 -5.71 -2.55 11.59
N THR A 110 -6.34 -1.45 12.01
CA THR A 110 -5.76 -0.46 12.94
C THR A 110 -5.73 -0.85 14.42
N ARG A 111 -6.56 -1.79 14.87
CA ARG A 111 -6.75 -2.10 16.31
C ARG A 111 -6.84 -0.83 17.18
N GLU A 112 -6.33 -0.83 18.41
CA GLU A 112 -6.39 0.27 19.40
C GLU A 112 -5.25 1.31 19.27
N LEU A 113 -4.48 1.29 18.17
CA LEU A 113 -3.43 2.29 17.95
C LEU A 113 -4.02 3.62 17.48
N PHE A 114 -3.35 4.71 17.84
CA PHE A 114 -3.70 6.07 17.44
C PHE A 114 -2.52 6.74 16.74
N SER A 115 -2.81 7.49 15.68
CA SER A 115 -1.84 8.37 15.02
C SER A 115 -1.81 9.74 15.71
N ASP A 116 -0.67 10.43 15.67
CA ASP A 116 -0.50 11.78 16.18
C ASP A 116 -1.04 12.87 15.22
N GLY A 117 -1.60 12.47 14.07
CA GLY A 117 -2.23 13.37 13.11
C GLY A 117 -1.25 14.22 12.28
N LYS A 118 0.05 13.91 12.31
CA LYS A 118 1.07 14.69 11.60
C LYS A 118 1.37 14.09 10.23
N GLY A 119 1.43 14.95 9.22
CA GLY A 119 1.80 14.56 7.86
C GLY A 119 3.31 14.44 7.64
N GLY A 120 3.67 14.02 6.42
CA GLY A 120 5.04 13.85 5.95
C GLY A 120 5.66 12.47 6.26
N PRO A 121 6.99 12.33 6.07
CA PRO A 121 7.72 11.12 6.41
C PRO A 121 7.69 10.83 7.90
N LYS A 122 7.28 9.62 8.28
CA LYS A 122 7.13 9.24 9.69
C LYS A 122 7.76 7.88 9.97
N ASN A 123 8.74 7.84 10.87
CA ASN A 123 9.30 6.58 11.33
C ASN A 123 8.26 5.87 12.22
N ILE A 124 7.94 4.61 11.88
CA ILE A 124 7.01 3.77 12.63
C ILE A 124 7.64 2.49 13.19
N GLY A 125 8.96 2.31 13.09
CA GLY A 125 9.67 1.16 13.66
C GLY A 125 10.91 0.73 12.89
N SER A 126 11.37 -0.49 13.18
CA SER A 126 12.50 -1.14 12.53
C SER A 126 12.05 -2.16 11.49
N ILE A 127 12.85 -2.34 10.44
CA ILE A 127 12.60 -3.37 9.43
C ILE A 127 12.79 -4.80 9.95
N ASP A 128 13.57 -4.97 11.02
CA ASP A 128 13.78 -6.28 11.66
C ASP A 128 12.51 -6.80 12.35
N GLU A 129 11.50 -5.93 12.52
CA GLU A 129 10.30 -6.18 13.30
C GLU A 129 9.03 -6.28 12.43
N ILE A 130 9.11 -6.66 11.14
CA ILE A 130 7.91 -6.84 10.30
C ILE A 130 7.00 -7.93 10.90
N ASN A 131 5.99 -7.47 11.64
CA ASN A 131 5.02 -8.26 12.37
C ASN A 131 3.63 -7.58 12.31
N GLU A 132 2.66 -8.09 13.06
CA GLU A 132 1.31 -7.54 13.08
C GLU A 132 1.23 -6.09 13.59
N ASP A 133 2.15 -5.66 14.45
CA ASP A 133 2.15 -4.31 15.02
C ASP A 133 2.63 -3.29 13.97
N ILE A 134 3.63 -3.63 13.15
CA ILE A 134 4.03 -2.81 12.01
C ILE A 134 2.90 -2.70 10.98
N ILE A 135 2.15 -3.78 10.72
CA ILE A 135 0.96 -3.74 9.86
C ILE A 135 -0.09 -2.78 10.42
N GLN A 136 -0.35 -2.83 11.73
CA GLN A 136 -1.28 -1.91 12.39
C GLN A 136 -0.78 -0.46 12.33
N ALA A 137 0.52 -0.23 12.53
CA ALA A 137 1.13 1.09 12.46
C ALA A 137 1.00 1.70 11.06
N PHE A 138 1.30 0.95 9.99
CA PHE A 138 1.00 1.41 8.64
C PHE A 138 -0.49 1.74 8.46
N SER A 139 -1.36 0.86 8.93
CA SER A 139 -2.80 1.02 8.80
C SER A 139 -3.30 2.30 9.47
N VAL A 140 -2.78 2.64 10.66
CA VAL A 140 -3.29 3.78 11.45
C VAL A 140 -2.83 5.10 10.89
N GLU A 141 -1.59 5.18 10.44
CA GLU A 141 -1.07 6.39 9.81
C GLU A 141 -1.83 6.66 8.51
N TYR A 142 -1.95 5.67 7.61
CA TYR A 142 -2.69 5.88 6.37
C TYR A 142 -4.17 6.16 6.60
N LEU A 143 -4.83 5.46 7.51
CA LEU A 143 -6.25 5.70 7.82
C LEU A 143 -6.47 7.13 8.32
N SER A 144 -5.69 7.56 9.30
CA SER A 144 -5.77 8.91 9.88
C SER A 144 -5.54 9.96 8.80
N ALA A 145 -4.52 9.77 7.98
CA ALA A 145 -4.14 10.68 6.91
C ALA A 145 -5.23 10.80 5.82
N PHE A 146 -5.81 9.68 5.38
CA PHE A 146 -6.91 9.71 4.41
C PHE A 146 -8.20 10.32 4.97
N GLN A 147 -8.50 10.13 6.26
CA GLN A 147 -9.69 10.68 6.90
C GLN A 147 -9.59 12.19 7.18
N ASN A 148 -8.37 12.69 7.43
CA ASN A 148 -8.13 14.09 7.80
C ASN A 148 -7.46 14.91 6.67
N ASP A 149 -7.40 14.35 5.46
CA ASP A 149 -6.91 15.00 4.24
C ASP A 149 -5.50 15.60 4.35
N TYR A 150 -4.56 14.82 4.89
CA TYR A 150 -3.13 15.15 4.87
C TYR A 150 -2.31 13.98 4.35
N LYS A 151 -1.15 14.25 3.74
CA LYS A 151 -0.27 13.20 3.23
C LYS A 151 0.64 12.66 4.32
N VAL A 152 0.81 11.34 4.38
CA VAL A 152 1.75 10.67 5.29
C VAL A 152 2.55 9.61 4.54
N HIS A 153 3.82 9.46 4.93
CA HIS A 153 4.74 8.49 4.34
C HIS A 153 5.43 7.68 5.46
N PRO A 154 4.74 6.69 6.04
CA PRO A 154 5.30 5.89 7.11
C PRO A 154 6.46 5.05 6.58
N TYR A 155 7.55 4.99 7.34
CA TYR A 155 8.76 4.28 6.97
C TYR A 155 9.40 3.57 8.16
N LEU A 156 10.30 2.65 7.85
CA LEU A 156 11.06 1.81 8.76
C LEU A 156 12.55 2.07 8.52
N ILE A 157 13.32 2.00 9.60
CA ILE A 157 14.79 2.06 9.58
C ILE A 157 15.38 0.65 9.59
#